data_AF-Q17LH7-F1
#
_entry.id   AF-Q17LH7-F1
#
_cell.length_a   1.000
_cell.length_b   1.000
_cell.length_c   1.000
_cell.angle_alpha   90.00
_cell.angle_beta   90.00
_cell.angle_gamma   90.00
#
_symmetry.space_group_name_H-M   'P 1'
#
loop_
_entity.id
_entity.type
_entity.pdbx_description
1 polymer ?
#
loop_
_entity_poly.entity_id
_entity_poly.type
_entity_poly.pdbx_seq_one_letter_code
_entity_poly.pdbx_strand_id
1 'polypeptide(L)'
;MQHYLRFYIKFHSYVIAVATIIGSIFLAAVLYQSTDFLYPLEEFYDYRYMGSVGLVFGVIWLTVGISLFYGIFKEEKKFVYPFVAMYMIELFLLVLRDIIMIWQNKRWYNMVFVNPFGVVMALCKYPSVTKNIHGAN
;
A
#
# COMPACT_ATOMS: atom_id res chain seq x y z
N MET A 1 29.80 7.72 15.65
CA MET A 1 28.98 8.53 14.72
C MET A 1 28.89 9.95 15.25
N GLN A 2 29.04 10.95 14.38
CA GLN A 2 28.82 12.35 14.73
C GLN A 2 27.39 12.56 15.27
N HIS A 3 27.23 13.44 16.26
CA HIS A 3 25.97 13.67 16.96
C HIS A 3 24.81 14.03 16.00
N TYR A 4 25.11 14.87 15.02
CA TYR A 4 24.18 15.27 13.96
C TYR A 4 23.66 14.09 13.11
N LEU A 5 24.53 13.16 12.75
CA LEU A 5 24.14 12.00 11.94
C LEU A 5 23.19 11.07 12.71
N ARG A 6 23.42 10.88 14.02
CA ARG A 6 22.53 10.08 14.88
C ARG A 6 21.15 10.73 15.01
N PHE A 7 21.11 12.05 15.20
CA PHE A 7 19.85 12.79 15.28
C PHE A 7 19.05 12.69 13.98
N TYR A 8 19.73 12.90 12.83
CA TYR A 8 19.11 12.82 11.51
C TYR A 8 18.48 11.45 11.24
N ILE A 9 19.23 10.36 11.50
CA ILE A 9 18.73 8.99 11.28
C ILE A 9 17.50 8.73 12.15
N LYS A 10 17.54 9.10 13.44
CA LYS A 10 16.40 8.90 14.35
C LYS A 10 15.17 9.69 13.89
N PHE A 11 15.34 10.97 13.59
CA PHE A 11 14.26 11.83 13.11
C PHE A 11 13.62 11.26 11.84
N HIS A 12 14.45 10.87 10.87
CA HIS A 12 13.97 10.30 9.62
C HIS A 12 13.20 8.99 9.84
N SER A 13 13.71 8.10 10.69
CA SER A 13 13.02 6.85 11.04
C SER A 13 11.67 7.09 11.74
N TYR A 14 11.57 8.10 12.62
CA TYR A 14 10.30 8.48 13.24
C TYR A 14 9.29 8.98 12.21
N VAL A 15 9.71 9.83 11.27
CA VAL A 15 8.85 10.31 10.19
C VAL A 15 8.34 9.14 9.34
N ILE A 16 9.20 8.19 8.97
CA ILE A 16 8.80 6.99 8.22
C ILE A 16 7.78 6.16 9.01
N ALA A 17 8.01 5.92 10.30
CA ALA A 17 7.10 5.13 11.13
C ALA A 17 5.71 5.77 11.23
N VAL A 18 5.66 7.08 11.50
CA VAL A 18 4.40 7.84 11.58
C VAL A 18 3.68 7.86 10.23
N ALA A 19 4.41 8.12 9.14
CA ALA A 19 3.83 8.11 7.79
C ALA A 19 3.29 6.72 7.41
N THR A 20 3.97 5.65 7.82
CA THR A 20 3.52 4.27 7.57
C THR A 20 2.23 3.97 8.32
N ILE A 21 2.13 4.36 9.59
CA ILE A 21 0.91 4.17 10.40
C ILE A 21 -0.26 4.96 9.80
N ILE A 22 -0.08 6.27 9.57
CA ILE A 22 -1.13 7.11 9.00
C ILE A 22 -1.54 6.62 7.61
N GLY A 23 -0.56 6.30 6.77
CA GLY A 23 -0.79 5.77 5.43
C GLY A 23 -1.56 4.45 5.44
N SER A 24 -1.24 3.54 6.35
CA SER A 24 -1.94 2.25 6.50
C SER A 24 -3.40 2.43 6.91
N ILE A 25 -3.68 3.36 7.83
CA ILE A 25 -5.05 3.68 8.29
C ILE A 25 -5.84 4.33 7.16
N PHE A 26 -5.25 5.32 6.50
CA PHE A 26 -5.91 6.02 5.39
C PHE A 26 -6.24 5.06 4.24
N LEU A 27 -5.28 4.23 3.82
CA LEU A 27 -5.48 3.28 2.75
C LEU A 27 -6.53 2.22 3.11
N ALA A 28 -6.52 1.70 4.34
CA ALA A 28 -7.54 0.77 4.82
C ALA A 28 -8.95 1.41 4.82
N ALA A 29 -9.06 2.67 5.24
CA ALA A 29 -10.33 3.40 5.22
C ALA A 29 -10.87 3.64 3.80
N VAL A 30 -10.00 4.04 2.88
CA VAL A 30 -10.37 4.21 1.46
C VAL A 30 -10.84 2.89 0.86
N LEU A 31 -10.07 1.82 1.04
CA LEU A 31 -10.39 0.49 0.51
C LEU A 31 -11.68 -0.08 1.09
N TYR A 32 -11.95 0.16 2.38
CA TYR A 32 -13.19 -0.26 3.03
C TYR A 32 -14.43 0.40 2.40
N GLN A 33 -14.31 1.66 1.94
CA GLN A 33 -15.41 2.39 1.33
C GLN A 33 -15.59 2.06 -0.17
N SER A 34 -14.52 1.68 -0.86
CA SER A 34 -14.51 1.60 -2.32
C SER A 34 -14.79 0.20 -2.89
N THR A 35 -14.80 -0.84 -2.06
CA THR A 35 -14.61 -2.22 -2.55
C THR A 35 -15.72 -3.16 -2.13
N ASP A 36 -16.34 -3.82 -3.10
CA ASP A 36 -17.27 -4.93 -2.85
C ASP A 36 -16.50 -6.19 -2.43
N PHE A 37 -17.05 -6.95 -1.48
CA PHE A 37 -16.41 -8.16 -0.96
C PHE A 37 -16.44 -9.35 -1.94
N LEU A 38 -17.27 -9.28 -2.99
CA LEU A 38 -17.45 -10.34 -3.97
C LEU A 38 -16.65 -10.05 -5.25
N TYR A 39 -15.97 -11.08 -5.72
CA TYR A 39 -14.87 -10.97 -6.67
C TYR A 39 -15.28 -11.30 -8.12
N PRO A 40 -15.17 -10.36 -9.09
CA PRO A 40 -15.30 -10.67 -10.51
C PRO A 40 -13.99 -11.22 -11.09
N LEU A 41 -14.05 -12.36 -11.79
CA LEU A 41 -12.88 -13.08 -12.32
C LEU A 41 -12.04 -12.27 -13.33
N GLU A 42 -12.60 -11.22 -13.92
CA GLU A 42 -11.97 -10.41 -14.97
C GLU A 42 -10.87 -9.46 -14.47
N GLU A 43 -10.75 -9.24 -13.15
CA GLU A 43 -9.83 -8.26 -12.56
C GLU A 43 -8.71 -8.87 -11.68
N PHE A 44 -8.30 -10.13 -11.96
CA PHE A 44 -7.38 -10.94 -11.12
C PHE A 44 -5.96 -10.41 -10.98
N TYR A 45 -5.63 -9.36 -11.73
CA TYR A 45 -4.30 -8.79 -11.73
C TYR A 45 -4.11 -7.72 -10.63
N ASP A 46 -5.14 -7.14 -10.03
CA ASP A 46 -5.01 -6.08 -8.99
C ASP A 46 -5.11 -6.60 -7.54
N TYR A 47 -4.50 -7.76 -7.27
CA TYR A 47 -4.59 -8.48 -6.00
C TYR A 47 -4.10 -7.70 -4.75
N ARG A 48 -3.35 -6.59 -4.91
CA ARG A 48 -2.91 -5.72 -3.81
C ARG A 48 -3.98 -4.71 -3.37
N TYR A 49 -4.81 -4.25 -4.30
CA TYR A 49 -5.72 -3.11 -4.09
C TYR A 49 -7.19 -3.52 -4.07
N MET A 50 -7.50 -4.82 -4.05
CA MET A 50 -8.88 -5.30 -4.20
C MET A 50 -9.33 -6.29 -3.13
N GLY A 51 -10.64 -6.27 -2.87
CA GLY A 51 -11.36 -7.10 -1.92
C GLY A 51 -10.84 -6.98 -0.48
N SER A 52 -11.04 -8.07 0.27
CA SER A 52 -10.58 -8.22 1.66
C SER A 52 -9.06 -8.27 1.81
N VAL A 53 -8.33 -8.65 0.74
CA VAL A 53 -6.87 -8.78 0.76
C VAL A 53 -6.20 -7.42 1.03
N GLY A 54 -6.67 -6.35 0.39
CA GLY A 54 -6.15 -5.00 0.62
C GLY A 54 -6.32 -4.53 2.07
N LEU A 55 -7.42 -4.91 2.73
CA LEU A 55 -7.64 -4.63 4.16
C LEU A 55 -6.68 -5.42 5.05
N VAL A 56 -6.46 -6.70 4.75
CA VAL A 56 -5.50 -7.53 5.49
C VAL A 56 -4.09 -6.96 5.38
N PHE A 57 -3.67 -6.55 4.18
CA PHE A 57 -2.39 -5.86 3.97
C PHE A 57 -2.32 -4.54 4.75
N GLY A 58 -3.40 -3.75 4.79
CA GLY A 58 -3.49 -2.54 5.60
C GLY A 58 -3.27 -2.80 7.10
N VAL A 59 -3.90 -3.83 7.64
CA VAL A 59 -3.73 -4.24 9.05
C VAL A 59 -2.29 -4.70 9.32
N ILE A 60 -1.72 -5.53 8.44
CA ILE A 60 -0.33 -5.99 8.55
C ILE A 60 0.62 -4.79 8.59
N TRP A 61 0.46 -3.83 7.67
CA TRP A 61 1.25 -2.62 7.61
C TRP A 61 1.12 -1.74 8.86
N LEU A 62 -0.06 -1.70 9.47
CA LEU A 62 -0.27 -1.03 10.75
C LEU A 62 0.56 -1.68 11.86
N THR A 63 0.51 -3.01 12.00
CA THR A 63 1.34 -3.74 12.97
C THR A 63 2.83 -3.54 12.74
N VAL A 64 3.27 -3.54 11.48
CA VAL A 64 4.66 -3.29 11.09
C VAL A 64 5.08 -1.85 11.43
N GLY A 65 4.22 -0.87 11.20
CA GLY A 65 4.44 0.53 11.58
C GLY A 65 4.59 0.72 13.09
N ILE A 66 3.72 0.07 13.89
CA ILE A 66 3.82 0.08 15.36
C ILE A 66 5.10 -0.59 15.83
N SER A 67 5.46 -1.75 15.26
CA SER A 67 6.71 -2.45 15.56
C SER A 67 7.92 -1.55 15.28
N LEU A 68 7.94 -0.87 14.13
CA LEU A 68 9.02 0.05 13.77
C LEU A 68 9.09 1.22 14.76
N PHE A 69 7.95 1.83 15.12
CA PHE A 69 7.90 2.93 16.09
C PHE A 69 8.46 2.50 17.45
N TYR A 70 8.05 1.32 17.93
CA TYR A 70 8.55 0.75 19.18
C TYR A 70 10.05 0.42 19.11
N GLY A 71 10.51 -0.10 17.96
CA GLY A 71 11.93 -0.37 17.69
C GLY A 71 12.80 0.87 17.76
N ILE A 72 12.31 2.00 17.23
CA ILE A 72 13.02 3.28 17.31
C ILE A 72 13.06 3.78 18.75
N PHE A 73 11.95 3.67 19.50
CA PHE A 73 11.87 4.09 20.90
C PHE A 73 12.82 3.30 21.80
N LYS A 74 12.89 1.97 21.64
CA LYS A 74 13.80 1.09 22.39
C LYS A 74 15.22 1.03 21.84
N GLU A 75 15.50 1.70 20.72
CA GLU A 75 16.77 1.59 19.98
C GLU A 75 17.16 0.14 19.62
N GLU A 76 16.16 -0.74 19.44
CA GLU A 76 16.36 -2.15 19.15
C GLU A 76 16.22 -2.45 17.66
N LYS A 77 17.32 -2.83 17.03
CA LYS A 77 17.40 -3.15 15.59
C LYS A 77 16.50 -4.31 15.17
N LYS A 78 16.15 -5.20 16.11
CA LYS A 78 15.33 -6.39 15.86
C LYS A 78 13.94 -6.04 15.32
N PHE A 79 13.37 -4.93 15.78
CA PHE A 79 12.04 -4.48 15.38
C PHE A 79 12.03 -3.75 14.02
N VAL A 80 13.19 -3.53 13.41
CA VAL A 80 13.32 -2.98 12.04
C VAL A 80 13.21 -4.08 10.98
N TYR A 81 13.63 -5.30 11.27
CA TYR A 81 13.53 -6.43 10.34
C TYR A 81 12.13 -6.69 9.77
N PRO A 82 11.03 -6.69 10.56
CA PRO A 82 9.70 -6.90 9.99
C PRO A 82 9.31 -5.81 8.97
N PHE A 83 9.77 -4.58 9.17
CA PHE A 83 9.54 -3.49 8.22
C PHE A 83 10.24 -3.76 6.89
N VAL A 84 11.53 -4.13 6.93
CA VAL A 84 12.31 -4.41 5.72
C VAL A 84 11.75 -5.65 4.99
N ALA A 85 11.42 -6.71 5.73
CA ALA A 85 10.86 -7.93 5.15
C ALA A 85 9.52 -7.64 4.44
N MET A 86 8.61 -6.93 5.11
CA MET A 86 7.33 -6.57 4.53
C MET A 86 7.50 -5.68 3.29
N TYR A 87 8.40 -4.69 3.36
CA TYR A 87 8.71 -3.82 2.23
C TYR A 87 9.24 -4.60 1.00
N MET A 88 10.10 -5.59 1.21
CA MET A 88 10.64 -6.43 0.13
C MET A 88 9.57 -7.33 -0.49
N ILE A 89 8.71 -7.95 0.34
CA ILE A 89 7.56 -8.75 -0.15
C ILE A 89 6.65 -7.87 -0.98
N GLU A 90 6.35 -6.68 -0.49
CA GLU A 90 5.48 -5.72 -1.13
C GLU A 90 6.02 -5.22 -2.49
N LEU A 91 7.33 -4.98 -2.59
CA LEU A 91 7.99 -4.68 -3.86
C LEU A 91 7.95 -5.87 -4.82
N PHE A 92 8.21 -7.08 -4.33
CA PHE A 92 8.15 -8.29 -5.15
C PHE A 92 6.74 -8.50 -5.73
N LEU A 93 5.70 -8.31 -4.93
CA LEU A 93 4.32 -8.36 -5.37
C LEU A 93 4.04 -7.29 -6.44
N LEU A 94 4.43 -6.03 -6.22
CA LEU A 94 4.26 -4.99 -7.25
C LEU A 94 4.92 -5.38 -8.59
N VAL A 95 6.11 -5.97 -8.56
CA VAL A 95 6.78 -6.46 -9.78
C VAL A 95 6.00 -7.60 -10.42
N LEU A 96 5.59 -8.61 -9.65
CA LEU A 96 4.80 -9.73 -10.16
C LEU A 96 3.49 -9.25 -10.81
N ARG A 97 2.84 -8.27 -10.17
CA ARG A 97 1.61 -7.65 -10.66
C ARG A 97 1.82 -6.98 -12.02
N ASP A 98 2.87 -6.18 -12.14
CA ASP A 98 3.17 -5.48 -13.39
C ASP A 98 3.56 -6.47 -14.51
N ILE A 99 4.22 -7.59 -14.19
CA ILE A 99 4.48 -8.68 -15.16
C ILE A 99 3.17 -9.31 -15.67
N ILE A 100 2.22 -9.59 -14.77
CA ILE A 100 0.90 -10.14 -15.14
C ILE A 100 0.11 -9.16 -16.00
N MET A 101 0.14 -7.86 -15.66
CA MET A 101 -0.51 -6.81 -16.46
C MET A 101 0.06 -6.72 -17.89
N ILE A 102 1.38 -6.86 -18.05
CA ILE A 102 2.04 -6.94 -19.36
C ILE A 102 1.55 -8.18 -20.13
N TRP A 103 1.48 -9.34 -19.47
CA TRP A 103 1.06 -10.59 -20.11
C TRP A 103 -0.41 -10.53 -20.60
N GLN A 104 -1.28 -9.83 -19.88
CA GLN A 104 -2.68 -9.61 -20.25
C GLN A 104 -2.89 -8.44 -21.24
N ASN A 105 -1.81 -7.86 -21.78
CA ASN A 105 -1.86 -6.75 -22.74
C ASN A 105 -2.65 -5.52 -22.23
N LYS A 106 -2.67 -5.30 -20.91
CA LYS A 106 -3.31 -4.12 -20.31
C LYS A 106 -2.46 -2.87 -20.58
N ARG A 107 -3.13 -1.73 -20.70
CA ARG A 107 -2.50 -0.46 -21.11
C ARG A 107 -1.39 -0.05 -20.13
N TRP A 108 -0.26 0.40 -20.69
CA TRP A 108 0.96 0.80 -19.98
C TRP A 108 0.79 1.82 -18.84
N TYR A 109 -0.28 2.64 -18.87
CA TYR A 109 -0.50 3.69 -17.85
C TYR A 109 -1.08 3.15 -16.54
N ASN A 110 -1.52 1.89 -16.52
CA ASN A 110 -1.94 1.20 -15.29
C ASN A 110 -0.75 0.56 -14.54
N MET A 111 0.43 0.51 -15.17
CA MET A 111 1.65 -0.04 -14.57
C MET A 111 2.24 0.96 -13.57
N VAL A 112 2.61 0.50 -12.38
CA VAL A 112 3.11 1.39 -11.32
C VAL A 112 4.47 1.95 -11.62
N PHE A 113 5.32 1.17 -12.31
CA PHE A 113 6.66 1.64 -12.68
C PHE A 113 6.63 2.72 -13.78
N VAL A 114 5.58 2.75 -14.61
CA VAL A 114 5.45 3.72 -15.71
C VAL A 114 4.69 4.96 -15.26
N ASN A 115 3.73 4.82 -14.34
CA ASN A 115 2.94 5.94 -13.82
C ASN A 115 2.63 5.79 -12.32
N PRO A 116 3.54 6.20 -11.42
CA PRO A 116 3.30 6.13 -9.97
C PRO A 116 2.11 7.00 -9.52
N PHE A 117 1.79 8.07 -10.26
CA PHE A 117 0.62 8.93 -10.01
C PHE A 117 -0.70 8.30 -10.48
N GLY A 118 -0.65 7.30 -11.36
CA GLY A 118 -1.82 6.56 -11.84
C GLY A 118 -2.55 5.82 -10.72
N VAL A 119 -1.82 5.32 -9.72
CA VAL A 119 -2.40 4.66 -8.53
C VAL A 119 -3.18 5.63 -7.66
N VAL A 120 -2.63 6.81 -7.41
CA VAL A 120 -3.31 7.86 -6.63
C VAL A 120 -4.59 8.29 -7.34
N MET A 121 -4.54 8.45 -8.66
CA MET A 121 -5.74 8.77 -9.44
C MET A 121 -6.75 7.62 -9.51
N ALA A 122 -6.32 6.36 -9.57
CA ALA A 122 -7.22 5.20 -9.54
C ALA A 122 -7.98 5.13 -8.20
N LEU A 123 -7.30 5.34 -7.08
CA LEU A 123 -7.90 5.43 -5.74
C LEU A 123 -8.86 6.62 -5.62
N CYS A 124 -8.55 7.76 -6.24
CA CYS A 124 -9.41 8.95 -6.23
C CYS A 124 -10.60 8.89 -7.22
N LYS A 125 -10.53 8.07 -8.27
CA LYS A 125 -11.55 7.99 -9.35
C LYS A 125 -12.64 6.95 -9.08
N TYR A 126 -12.37 5.95 -8.24
CA TYR A 126 -13.32 4.90 -7.88
C TYR A 126 -14.66 5.34 -7.25
N PRO A 127 -14.81 6.46 -6.49
CA PRO A 127 -16.12 6.81 -5.91
C PRO A 127 -17.16 7.33 -6.93
N SER A 128 -16.82 7.44 -8.22
CA SER A 128 -17.69 8.10 -9.22
C SER A 128 -18.28 7.21 -10.30
N VAL A 129 -17.86 5.95 -10.42
CA VAL A 129 -18.32 5.06 -11.52
C VAL A 129 -19.53 4.20 -11.13
N THR A 130 -19.72 3.88 -9.84
CA THR A 130 -20.87 3.06 -9.38
C THR A 130 -22.20 3.82 -9.33
N LYS A 131 -22.21 5.16 -9.33
CA LYS A 131 -23.47 5.94 -9.33
C LYS A 131 -24.20 6.00 -10.67
N ASN A 132 -23.57 5.65 -11.79
CA ASN A 132 -24.19 5.76 -13.12
C ASN A 132 -24.86 4.48 -13.64
N ILE A 133 -24.83 3.38 -12.88
CA ILE A 133 -25.41 2.09 -13.31
C ILE A 133 -26.76 1.78 -12.61
N HIS A 134 -27.30 2.71 -11.82
CA HIS A 134 -28.62 2.57 -11.16
C HIS A 134 -29.63 3.67 -11.55
N GLY A 135 -29.35 4.44 -12.61
CA GLY A 135 -30.18 5.56 -13.06
C GLY A 135 -30.71 5.44 -14.48
N ALA A 136 -30.85 4.22 -15.01
CA ALA A 136 -31.51 3.97 -16.29
C ALA A 136 -32.58 2.88 -16.11
N ASN A 137 -33.72 3.30 -15.58
CA ASN A 137 -35.03 2.73 -15.85
C ASN A 137 -36.05 3.85 -15.77
#